data_AF-A0A538BC63-F1
#
_entry.id   AF-A0A538BC63-F1
#
_cell.length_a   1.000
_cell.length_b   1.000
_cell.length_c   1.000
_cell.angle_alpha   90.00
_cell.angle_beta   90.00
_cell.angle_gamma   90.00
#
_symmetry.space_group_name_H-M   'P 1'
#
loop_
_entity.id
_entity.type
_entity.pdbx_description
1 polymer ?
#
loop_
_entity_poly.entity_id
_entity_poly.type
_entity_poly.pdbx_seq_one_letter_code
_entity_poly.pdbx_strand_id
1 'polypeptide(L)' 'LGRWARPEEIAAVAAFLLSRDASFLTGQAVAVDGGYLAGRDHGVTELLGLS' A
#
# COMPACT_ATOMS: atom_id res chain seq x y z
N LEU A 1 -2.22 8.88 0.16
CA LEU A 1 -2.81 9.14 1.48
C LEU A 1 -1.95 10.05 2.35
N GLY A 2 -0.62 10.09 2.15
CA GLY A 2 0.25 11.08 2.83
C GLY A 2 0.42 10.84 4.33
N ARG A 3 0.21 9.60 4.79
CA ARG A 3 0.40 9.20 6.19
C ARG A 3 0.85 7.75 6.27
N TRP A 4 1.42 7.38 7.41
CA TRP A 4 1.69 5.98 7.73
C TRP A 4 0.39 5.18 7.89
N ALA A 5 0.46 3.92 7.51
CA ALA A 5 -0.58 2.95 7.79
C ALA A 5 -0.61 2.63 9.29
N ARG A 6 -1.80 2.38 9.81
CA ARG A 6 -1.97 1.77 11.14
C ARG A 6 -1.80 0.24 11.02
N PRO A 7 -1.37 -0.46 12.08
CA PRO A 7 -1.22 -1.92 12.04
C PRO A 7 -2.46 -2.67 11.55
N GLU A 8 -3.65 -2.18 11.91
CA GLU A 8 -4.93 -2.80 11.54
C GLU A 8 -5.20 -2.72 10.03
N GLU A 9 -4.67 -1.72 9.34
CA GLU A 9 -4.82 -1.56 7.89
C GLU A 9 -3.99 -2.60 7.13
N ILE A 10 -2.83 -2.99 7.67
CA ILE A 10 -2.02 -4.09 7.13
C ILE A 10 -2.65 -5.44 7.48
N ALA A 11 -3.09 -5.61 8.73
CA ALA A 11 -3.70 -6.84 9.22
C ALA A 11 -4.99 -7.19 8.46
N ALA A 12 -5.80 -6.21 8.09
CA ALA A 12 -7.02 -6.43 7.31
C ALA A 12 -6.72 -7.04 5.92
N VAL A 13 -5.68 -6.56 5.23
CA VAL A 13 -5.29 -7.13 3.93
C VAL A 13 -4.70 -8.52 4.09
N ALA A 14 -3.88 -8.75 5.13
CA ALA A 14 -3.39 -10.08 5.44
C ALA A 14 -4.54 -11.07 5.74
N ALA A 15 -5.53 -10.66 6.53
CA ALA A 15 -6.71 -11.46 6.84
C ALA A 15 -7.53 -11.79 5.57
N PHE A 16 -7.70 -10.82 4.67
CA PHE A 16 -8.33 -11.05 3.37
C PHE A 16 -7.56 -12.09 2.53
N LEU A 17 -6.23 -11.96 2.42
CA LEU A 17 -5.39 -12.87 1.65
C LEU A 17 -5.41 -14.31 2.19
N LEU A 18 -5.64 -14.49 3.50
CA LEU A 18 -5.80 -15.80 4.14
C LEU A 18 -7.24 -16.34 4.08
N SER A 19 -8.19 -15.55 3.61
CA SER A 19 -9.61 -15.92 3.54
C SER A 19 -9.94 -16.74 2.29
N ARG A 20 -11.15 -17.32 2.26
CA ARG A 20 -11.67 -18.03 1.08
C ARG A 20 -11.91 -17.10 -0.11
N ASP A 21 -12.12 -15.81 0.15
CA ASP A 21 -12.41 -14.83 -0.89
C ASP A 21 -11.18 -14.55 -1.78
N ALA A 22 -9.98 -14.84 -1.28
CA ALA A 22 -8.73 -14.76 -2.02
C ALA A 22 -8.28 -16.10 -2.64
N SER A 23 -9.18 -17.11 -2.72
CA SER A 23 -8.82 -18.49 -3.11
C SER A 23 -8.19 -18.66 -4.50
N PHE A 24 -8.30 -17.66 -5.38
CA PHE A 24 -7.69 -17.67 -6.70
C PHE A 24 -6.54 -16.66 -6.86
N LEU A 25 -6.16 -15.97 -5.79
CA LEU A 25 -5.13 -14.94 -5.80
C LEU A 25 -3.80 -15.55 -5.35
N THR A 26 -2.84 -15.64 -6.28
CA THR A 26 -1.50 -16.19 -6.02
C THR A 26 -0.43 -15.47 -6.83
N GLY A 27 0.82 -15.50 -6.34
CA GLY A 27 1.97 -14.89 -7.00
C GLY A 27 1.97 -13.37 -7.08
N GLN A 28 1.07 -12.68 -6.35
CA GLN A 28 0.95 -11.23 -6.37
C GLN A 28 1.63 -10.58 -5.16
N ALA A 29 2.31 -9.47 -5.40
CA ALA A 29 2.71 -8.53 -4.35
C ALA A 29 1.60 -7.47 -4.19
N VAL A 30 0.90 -7.49 -3.06
CA VAL A 30 -0.18 -6.52 -2.78
C VAL A 30 0.39 -5.35 -2.00
N ALA A 31 0.45 -4.17 -2.63
CA ALA A 31 0.91 -2.95 -1.98
C ALA A 31 -0.17 -2.39 -1.03
N VAL A 32 0.20 -2.20 0.23
CA VAL A 32 -0.64 -1.57 1.27
C VAL A 32 0.09 -0.36 1.83
N ASP A 33 0.31 0.63 0.98
CA ASP A 33 1.26 1.73 1.22
C ASP A 33 0.62 3.12 1.15
N GLY A 34 -0.72 3.18 1.08
CA GLY A 34 -1.45 4.43 0.94
C GLY A 34 -1.20 5.16 -0.38
N GLY A 35 -0.81 4.44 -1.44
CA GLY A 35 -0.54 4.97 -2.78
C GLY A 35 0.89 5.44 -2.99
N TYR A 36 1.84 4.97 -2.18
CA TYR A 36 3.25 5.33 -2.31
C TYR A 36 3.83 4.85 -3.64
N LEU A 37 3.59 3.59 -4.02
CA LEU A 37 4.07 3.07 -5.30
C LEU A 37 3.24 3.54 -6.51
N ALA A 38 2.11 4.22 -6.29
CA ALA A 38 1.19 4.64 -7.35
C ALA A 38 1.59 5.95 -8.06
N GLY A 39 2.73 6.55 -7.73
CA GLY A 39 3.32 7.66 -8.49
C GLY A 39 2.77 9.06 -8.20
N ARG A 40 1.98 9.26 -7.13
CA ARG A 40 1.74 10.62 -6.62
C ARG A 40 2.97 11.07 -5.85
N ASP A 41 3.46 12.27 -6.14
CA ASP A 41 4.55 12.87 -5.38
C ASP A 41 4.19 12.93 -3.88
N HIS A 42 5.09 12.37 -3.07
CA HIS A 42 4.99 12.22 -1.63
C HIS A 42 5.71 13.36 -0.91
N GLY A 43 5.91 14.49 -1.61
CA GLY A 43 6.82 15.56 -1.24
C GLY A 43 8.28 15.22 -1.53
N VAL A 44 8.57 14.16 -2.29
CA VAL A 44 9.93 13.78 -2.69
C VAL A 44 10.46 14.76 -3.73
N THR A 45 9.61 15.21 -4.66
CA THR A 45 10.03 16.24 -5.63
C THR A 45 10.29 17.56 -4.93
N GLU A 46 9.47 17.94 -3.94
CA GLU A 46 9.69 19.13 -3.11
C GLU A 46 10.97 19.02 -2.25
N LEU A 47 11.19 17.88 -1.56
CA LEU A 47 12.39 17.62 -0.75
C LEU A 47 13.68 17.73 -1.59
N LEU A 48 13.63 17.26 -2.84
CA LEU A 48 14.76 17.29 -3.76
C LEU A 48 14.85 18.61 -4.56
N GLY A 49 13.93 19.55 -4.37
CA GLY A 49 13.89 20.83 -5.10
C GLY A 49 13.63 20.68 -6.60
N LEU A 50 12.85 19.68 -6.99
CA LEU A 50 12.52 19.34 -8.38
C LEU A 50 11.14 19.86 -8.83
N SER A 51 10.39 20.50 -7.93
CA SER A 51 9.08 21.12 -8.16
C SER A 51 9.16 22.64 -8.28
#